data_AF-A0A250XDU9-F1
#
_entry.id   AF-A0A250XDU9-F1
#
_cell.length_a   1.000
_cell.length_b   1.000
_cell.length_c   1.000
_cell.angle_alpha   90.00
_cell.angle_beta   90.00
_cell.angle_gamma   90.00
#
_symmetry.space_group_name_H-M   'P 1'
#
loop_
_entity.id
_entity.type
_entity.pdbx_description
1 polymer ?
#
loop_
_entity_poly.entity_id
_entity_poly.type
_entity_poly.pdbx_seq_one_letter_code
_entity_poly.pdbx_strand_id
1 'polypeptide(L)'
;MDILRDDAVRPNLMDLGSQCLLYVLSFLPSKDCGRCCTVSQAMNQVLTDDLLWKVLLLRDYAHEQPLGPDLEHQLLTSYRRAYGQWAALFHGEEAPPDMIRRAVAAWRNIESFLAKNIPKALKTLRPGATLAAIEDAEQALGIKMPASLRVIYRVHDGQDLLFDQLQDRRFMKGCRSEGNQIDSSSGQGEVAEDVEEDVDEDGLSARARESITLGVFGGYEFYEHLVSTRMLPLSRIKLWTLLLRMPSLRNMWLFGASFGFEKLMFVSSTNSHIYVSGNRPPAIPLLATPEGGTNDDSVLNWLEEYGRRLHEGWYMAAEPLSPHLPWSIGINLFPRCPGHMASQITRGVKVTVSTLCIPEMSSGEYLFSYSVRFKLLNPDEQVAAWPASSISPVKVITSCQLMTRHWIIRDADLGVVGEVRGEAVVGKFPLLTLKEPDFVYQSCTNLKNGPRGFMEGSFRFVEGSIREPTGAQWEVECPRFTLEVSQFMY
;
A
#
# COMPACT_ATOMS: atom_id res chain seq x y z
N MET A 1 -46.70 15.00 67.75
CA MET A 1 -47.09 14.23 66.55
C MET A 1 -45.93 14.37 65.60
N ASP A 2 -45.03 13.41 65.67
CA ASP A 2 -43.79 13.31 64.92
C ASP A 2 -44.07 13.28 63.42
N ILE A 3 -43.56 14.29 62.71
CA ILE A 3 -43.40 14.22 61.27
C ILE A 3 -42.01 13.63 61.06
N LEU A 4 -41.98 12.33 60.76
CA LEU A 4 -40.79 11.58 60.37
C LEU A 4 -40.02 12.36 59.30
N ARG A 5 -38.82 12.83 59.67
CA ARG A 5 -37.79 13.22 58.71
C ARG A 5 -37.34 11.95 58.01
N ASP A 6 -37.75 11.80 56.76
CA ASP A 6 -37.19 10.80 55.87
C ASP A 6 -35.77 11.27 55.51
N ASP A 7 -34.78 10.84 56.30
CA ASP A 7 -33.36 10.95 55.96
C ASP A 7 -33.10 10.01 54.76
N ALA A 8 -33.59 10.39 53.58
CA ALA A 8 -33.30 9.70 52.34
C ALA A 8 -31.79 9.79 52.10
N VAL A 9 -31.08 8.71 52.44
CA VAL A 9 -29.66 8.52 52.15
C VAL A 9 -29.44 8.84 50.68
N ARG A 10 -28.73 9.94 50.40
CA ARG A 10 -28.36 10.27 49.02
C ARG A 10 -27.42 9.16 48.54
N PRO A 11 -27.74 8.45 47.43
CA PRO A 11 -26.87 7.40 46.94
C PRO A 11 -25.49 7.99 46.59
N ASN A 12 -24.46 7.42 47.19
CA ASN A 12 -23.06 7.72 46.90
C ASN A 12 -22.63 6.95 45.65
N LEU A 13 -21.70 7.48 44.87
CA LEU A 13 -21.07 6.78 43.75
C LEU A 13 -20.52 5.41 44.19
N MET A 14 -19.99 5.34 45.42
CA MET A 14 -19.43 4.12 46.01
C MET A 14 -20.49 3.07 46.39
N ASP A 15 -21.78 3.42 46.39
CA ASP A 15 -22.88 2.49 46.63
C ASP A 15 -23.28 1.72 45.36
N LEU A 16 -22.71 2.11 44.21
CA LEU A 16 -22.89 1.39 42.95
C LEU A 16 -22.10 0.06 42.96
N GLY A 17 -22.70 -0.98 42.38
CA GLY A 17 -21.99 -2.24 42.14
C GLY A 17 -20.80 -2.07 41.21
N SER A 18 -19.82 -2.99 41.30
CA SER A 18 -18.59 -2.97 40.49
C SER A 18 -18.85 -2.82 38.99
N GLN A 19 -19.88 -3.47 38.46
CA GLN A 19 -20.25 -3.38 37.04
C GLN A 19 -20.71 -1.97 36.62
N CYS A 20 -21.47 -1.29 37.47
CA CYS A 20 -21.91 0.09 37.24
C CYS A 20 -20.72 1.06 37.32
N LEU A 21 -19.81 0.83 38.28
CA LEU A 21 -18.57 1.59 38.41
C LEU A 21 -17.68 1.41 37.18
N LEU A 22 -17.49 0.18 36.69
CA LEU A 22 -16.75 -0.10 35.44
C LEU A 22 -17.35 0.66 34.26
N TYR A 23 -18.67 0.64 34.10
CA TYR A 23 -19.36 1.37 33.04
C TYR A 23 -19.12 2.88 33.14
N VAL A 24 -19.29 3.48 34.32
CA VAL A 24 -19.05 4.92 34.53
C VAL A 24 -17.58 5.29 34.25
N LEU A 25 -16.64 4.49 34.75
CA LEU A 25 -15.21 4.73 34.58
C LEU A 25 -14.76 4.58 33.11
N SER A 26 -15.48 3.79 32.30
CA SER A 26 -15.18 3.63 30.87
C SER A 26 -15.38 4.90 30.04
N PHE A 27 -16.12 5.89 30.56
CA PHE A 27 -16.27 7.20 29.92
C PHE A 27 -15.13 8.17 30.26
N LEU A 28 -14.29 7.84 31.24
CA LEU A 28 -13.18 8.71 31.63
C LEU A 28 -11.96 8.51 30.72
N PRO A 29 -11.14 9.56 30.52
CA PRO A 29 -9.79 9.40 30.00
C PRO A 29 -8.96 8.51 30.94
N SER A 30 -8.02 7.74 30.39
CA SER A 30 -7.18 6.83 31.18
C SER A 30 -6.35 7.52 32.26
N LYS A 31 -5.96 8.78 32.05
CA LYS A 31 -5.31 9.61 33.07
C LYS A 31 -6.20 9.82 34.29
N ASP A 32 -7.50 10.04 34.09
CA ASP A 32 -8.45 10.21 35.17
C ASP A 32 -8.81 8.87 35.81
N CYS A 33 -8.90 7.78 35.04
CA CYS A 33 -8.96 6.43 35.61
C CYS A 33 -7.76 6.17 36.53
N GLY A 34 -6.54 6.54 36.12
CA GLY A 34 -5.34 6.41 36.94
C GLY A 34 -5.41 7.22 38.25
N ARG A 35 -6.00 8.42 38.21
CA ARG A 35 -6.26 9.22 39.42
C ARG A 35 -7.31 8.58 40.30
N CYS A 36 -8.38 8.02 39.73
CA CYS A 36 -9.42 7.33 40.50
C CYS A 36 -8.86 6.13 41.30
N CYS A 37 -7.79 5.46 40.82
CA CYS A 37 -7.11 4.39 41.56
C CYS A 37 -6.59 4.84 42.93
N THR A 38 -6.30 6.13 43.11
CA THR A 38 -5.72 6.67 44.35
C THR A 38 -6.77 7.26 45.28
N VAL A 39 -8.05 7.32 44.87
CA VAL A 39 -9.12 7.95 45.63
C VAL A 39 -9.72 7.02 46.69
N SER A 40 -9.81 5.72 46.43
CA SER A 40 -10.28 4.73 47.41
C SER A 40 -9.86 3.30 47.06
N GLN A 41 -9.90 2.39 48.04
CA GLN A 41 -9.61 0.97 47.83
C GLN A 41 -10.62 0.30 46.87
N ALA A 42 -11.91 0.64 46.96
CA ALA A 42 -12.92 0.08 46.07
C ALA A 42 -12.72 0.54 44.61
N MET A 43 -12.36 1.81 44.37
CA MET A 43 -11.99 2.28 43.03
C MET A 43 -10.73 1.59 42.52
N ASN A 44 -9.72 1.41 43.37
CA ASN A 44 -8.50 0.68 43.02
C ASN A 44 -8.79 -0.77 42.62
N GLN A 45 -9.65 -1.47 43.36
CA GLN A 45 -10.06 -2.85 43.04
C GLN A 45 -10.78 -2.91 41.68
N VAL A 46 -11.74 -2.01 41.43
CA VAL A 46 -12.46 -1.93 40.15
C VAL A 46 -11.53 -1.58 38.99
N LEU A 47 -10.57 -0.67 39.19
CA LEU A 47 -9.63 -0.23 38.14
C LEU A 47 -8.46 -1.20 37.93
N THR A 48 -8.29 -2.17 38.83
CA THR A 48 -7.36 -3.29 38.65
C THR A 48 -8.00 -4.42 37.83
N ASP A 49 -9.33 -4.39 37.65
CA ASP A 49 -10.06 -5.28 36.75
C ASP A 49 -9.66 -5.04 35.29
N ASP A 50 -9.36 -6.12 34.58
CA ASP A 50 -8.88 -6.09 33.21
C ASP A 50 -9.97 -5.74 32.18
N LEU A 51 -11.25 -5.89 32.54
CA LEU A 51 -12.39 -5.60 31.67
C LEU A 51 -12.49 -4.12 31.32
N LEU A 52 -12.19 -3.22 32.26
CA LEU A 52 -12.13 -1.78 31.94
C LEU A 52 -11.04 -1.51 30.91
N TRP A 53 -9.85 -2.06 31.14
CA TRP A 53 -8.71 -1.84 30.24
C TRP A 53 -8.95 -2.44 28.87
N LYS A 54 -9.73 -3.51 28.74
CA LYS A 54 -10.23 -4.00 27.45
C LYS A 54 -11.04 -2.94 26.71
N VAL A 55 -12.00 -2.30 27.40
CA VAL A 55 -12.83 -1.24 26.81
C VAL A 55 -11.98 -0.04 26.40
N LEU A 56 -11.06 0.39 27.27
CA LEU A 56 -10.17 1.52 26.98
C LEU A 56 -9.19 1.21 25.84
N LEU A 57 -8.64 0.00 25.79
CA LEU A 57 -7.74 -0.44 24.73
C LEU A 57 -8.44 -0.46 23.36
N LEU A 58 -9.69 -0.95 23.31
CA LEU A 58 -10.50 -0.90 22.10
C LEU A 58 -10.85 0.54 21.71
N ARG A 59 -11.25 1.37 22.68
CA ARG A 59 -11.66 2.76 22.46
C ARG A 59 -10.52 3.65 21.99
N ASP A 60 -9.34 3.52 22.58
CA ASP A 60 -8.23 4.47 22.37
C ASP A 60 -7.24 3.97 21.31
N TYR A 61 -7.11 2.66 21.14
CA TYR A 61 -6.11 2.05 20.24
C TYR A 61 -6.69 0.98 19.32
N ALA A 62 -8.01 0.84 19.23
CA ALA A 62 -8.68 -0.10 18.31
C ALA A 62 -8.22 -1.57 18.46
N HIS A 63 -7.84 -2.01 19.66
CA HIS A 63 -7.42 -3.39 19.93
C HIS A 63 -8.46 -4.17 20.75
N GLU A 64 -8.91 -5.30 20.22
CA GLU A 64 -9.86 -6.22 20.88
C GLU A 64 -9.17 -7.26 21.77
N GLN A 65 -7.87 -7.46 21.56
CA GLN A 65 -7.01 -8.43 22.26
C GLN A 65 -5.87 -7.68 22.97
N PRO A 66 -5.28 -8.24 24.04
CA PRO A 66 -4.21 -7.60 24.81
C PRO A 66 -2.87 -7.63 24.06
N LEU A 67 -2.79 -6.93 22.93
CA LEU A 67 -1.59 -6.78 22.10
C LEU A 67 -0.87 -5.47 22.42
N GLY A 68 0.45 -5.53 22.53
CA GLY A 68 1.30 -4.35 22.63
C GLY A 68 1.59 -3.74 21.25
N PRO A 69 2.36 -2.64 21.22
CA PRO A 69 2.87 -2.05 19.98
C PRO A 69 4.05 -2.83 19.37
N ASP A 70 4.42 -3.99 19.93
CA ASP A 70 5.45 -4.84 19.36
C ASP A 70 4.97 -5.55 18.08
N LEU A 71 5.93 -5.82 17.20
CA LEU A 71 5.70 -6.51 15.92
C LEU A 71 5.66 -8.04 16.07
N GLU A 72 5.85 -8.56 17.29
CA GLU A 72 5.83 -10.00 17.55
C GLU A 72 4.39 -10.54 17.61
N HIS A 73 3.40 -9.65 17.72
CA HIS A 73 1.97 -9.99 17.83
C HIS A 73 1.69 -10.99 18.96
N GLN A 74 2.51 -10.95 20.01
CA GLN A 74 2.35 -11.84 21.16
C GLN A 74 1.29 -11.28 22.11
N LEU A 75 0.33 -12.12 22.50
CA LEU A 75 -0.64 -11.75 23.52
C LEU A 75 0.06 -11.50 24.85
N LEU A 76 -0.18 -10.32 25.42
CA LEU A 76 0.28 -9.95 26.74
C LEU A 76 -0.61 -10.57 27.82
N THR A 77 -0.09 -10.60 29.05
CA THR A 77 -0.75 -11.23 30.20
C THR A 77 -2.02 -10.51 30.67
N SER A 78 -2.25 -9.25 30.26
CA SER A 78 -3.45 -8.49 30.60
C SER A 78 -3.69 -7.29 29.66
N TYR A 79 -4.96 -6.87 29.51
CA TYR A 79 -5.34 -5.65 28.77
C TYR A 79 -4.74 -4.39 29.40
N ARG A 80 -4.62 -4.35 30.74
CA ARG A 80 -3.96 -3.23 31.43
C ARG A 80 -2.50 -3.07 31.00
N ARG A 81 -1.77 -4.17 30.86
CA ARG A 81 -0.37 -4.14 30.41
C ARG A 81 -0.27 -3.68 28.97
N ALA A 82 -1.14 -4.20 28.09
CA ALA A 82 -1.24 -3.76 26.69
C ALA A 82 -1.51 -2.25 26.59
N TYR A 83 -2.53 -1.76 27.30
CA TYR A 83 -2.85 -0.33 27.33
C TYR A 83 -1.68 0.50 27.82
N GLY A 84 -0.98 0.06 28.87
CA GLY A 84 0.19 0.74 29.41
C GLY A 84 1.33 0.90 28.38
N GLN A 85 1.57 -0.12 27.55
CA GLN A 85 2.58 -0.05 26.49
C GLN A 85 2.18 0.93 25.38
N TRP A 86 0.92 0.91 24.93
CA TRP A 86 0.41 1.88 23.95
C TRP A 86 0.41 3.32 24.48
N ALA A 87 -0.02 3.51 25.73
CA ALA A 87 0.01 4.82 26.38
C ALA A 87 1.44 5.35 26.59
N ALA A 88 2.41 4.46 26.84
CA ALA A 88 3.82 4.83 26.88
C ALA A 88 4.34 5.21 25.48
N LEU A 89 3.98 4.45 24.45
CA LEU A 89 4.35 4.75 23.06
C LEU A 89 3.85 6.13 22.64
N PHE A 90 2.63 6.53 22.99
CA PHE A 90 2.05 7.83 22.62
C PHE A 90 2.17 8.90 23.71
N HIS A 91 2.97 8.65 24.75
CA HIS A 91 3.19 9.66 25.79
C HIS A 91 3.83 10.92 25.19
N GLY A 92 3.27 12.08 25.51
CA GLY A 92 3.72 13.37 24.99
C GLY A 92 3.27 13.68 23.56
N GLU A 93 2.49 12.79 22.92
CA GLU A 93 1.89 13.08 21.61
C GLU A 93 0.79 14.14 21.75
N GLU A 94 0.82 15.14 20.86
CA GLU A 94 -0.14 16.26 20.88
C GLU A 94 -1.32 16.03 19.92
N ALA A 95 -1.22 15.00 19.07
CA ALA A 95 -2.28 14.64 18.14
C ALA A 95 -3.59 14.27 18.87
N PRO A 96 -4.77 14.57 18.28
CA PRO A 96 -6.05 14.19 18.86
C PRO A 96 -6.14 12.66 19.11
N PRO A 97 -6.75 12.20 20.23
CA PRO A 97 -6.88 10.77 20.52
C PRO A 97 -7.54 9.96 19.40
N ASP A 98 -8.49 10.56 18.69
CA ASP A 98 -9.15 9.94 17.53
C ASP A 98 -8.17 9.63 16.39
N MET A 99 -7.23 10.55 16.12
CA MET A 99 -6.20 10.40 15.10
C MET A 99 -5.21 9.28 15.45
N ILE A 100 -4.85 9.16 16.73
CA ILE A 100 -4.01 8.05 17.24
C ILE A 100 -4.74 6.72 17.04
N ARG A 101 -6.00 6.62 17.48
CA ARG A 101 -6.83 5.40 17.32
C ARG A 101 -6.90 4.96 15.86
N ARG A 102 -7.13 5.91 14.96
CA ARG A 102 -7.23 5.71 13.52
C ARG A 102 -5.91 5.23 12.91
N ALA A 103 -4.78 5.84 13.28
CA ALA A 103 -3.46 5.41 12.82
C ALA A 103 -3.13 3.98 13.25
N VAL A 104 -3.43 3.63 14.51
CA VAL A 104 -3.25 2.24 15.00
C VAL A 104 -4.17 1.27 14.26
N ALA A 105 -5.44 1.64 14.04
CA ALA A 105 -6.37 0.80 13.28
C ALA A 105 -5.94 0.59 11.83
N ALA A 106 -5.45 1.64 11.16
CA ALA A 106 -4.97 1.58 9.78
C ALA A 106 -3.76 0.64 9.65
N TRP A 107 -2.79 0.77 10.57
CA TRP A 107 -1.63 -0.12 10.61
C TRP A 107 -1.99 -1.55 10.92
N ARG A 108 -2.85 -1.81 11.92
CA ARG A 108 -3.35 -3.14 12.23
C ARG A 108 -3.98 -3.82 11.01
N ASN A 109 -4.71 -3.07 10.19
CA ASN A 109 -5.25 -3.60 8.94
C ASN A 109 -4.13 -3.96 7.97
N ILE A 110 -3.14 -3.10 7.76
CA ILE A 110 -1.99 -3.40 6.88
C ILE A 110 -1.20 -4.61 7.40
N GLU A 111 -0.84 -4.64 8.69
CA GLU A 111 -0.13 -5.73 9.35
C GLU A 111 -0.86 -7.06 9.21
N SER A 112 -2.17 -7.10 9.44
CA SER A 112 -2.97 -8.32 9.30
C SER A 112 -2.93 -8.84 7.86
N PHE A 113 -3.02 -7.95 6.88
CA PHE A 113 -2.88 -8.30 5.47
C PHE A 113 -1.48 -8.85 5.16
N LEU A 114 -0.42 -8.19 5.64
CA LEU A 114 0.95 -8.64 5.42
C LEU A 114 1.23 -9.98 6.12
N ALA A 115 0.78 -10.16 7.36
CA ALA A 115 0.91 -11.41 8.11
C ALA A 115 0.30 -12.59 7.37
N LYS A 116 -0.83 -12.38 6.70
CA LYS A 116 -1.52 -13.41 5.93
C LYS A 116 -0.86 -13.68 4.58
N ASN A 117 -0.44 -12.64 3.88
CA ASN A 117 -0.09 -12.76 2.46
C ASN A 117 1.42 -12.62 2.18
N ILE A 118 2.12 -11.72 2.86
CA ILE A 118 3.55 -11.43 2.63
C ILE A 118 4.28 -11.29 3.98
N PRO A 119 4.44 -12.37 4.76
CA PRO A 119 5.03 -12.31 6.11
C PRO A 119 6.46 -11.76 6.12
N LYS A 120 7.19 -11.91 5.00
CA LYS A 120 8.53 -11.34 4.84
C LYS A 120 8.51 -9.81 4.83
N ALA A 121 7.51 -9.19 4.21
CA ALA A 121 7.36 -7.73 4.24
C ALA A 121 6.96 -7.22 5.63
N LEU A 122 6.09 -7.94 6.36
CA LEU A 122 5.75 -7.61 7.74
C LEU A 122 7.01 -7.51 8.63
N LYS A 123 7.93 -8.48 8.51
CA LYS A 123 9.20 -8.51 9.26
C LYS A 123 10.15 -7.35 8.96
N THR A 124 9.91 -6.61 7.89
CA THR A 124 10.72 -5.44 7.55
C THR A 124 10.21 -4.18 8.23
N LEU A 125 8.98 -4.15 8.76
CA LEU A 125 8.49 -2.98 9.48
C LEU A 125 9.36 -2.73 10.71
N ARG A 126 9.66 -1.46 10.96
CA ARG A 126 10.43 -1.02 12.12
C ARG A 126 9.50 -0.64 13.25
N PRO A 127 9.90 -0.79 14.52
CA PRO A 127 9.15 -0.22 15.65
C PRO A 127 8.89 1.27 15.46
N GLY A 128 7.88 1.79 16.15
CA GLY A 128 7.50 3.19 16.10
C GLY A 128 8.62 4.16 16.45
N ALA A 129 8.66 5.28 15.75
CA ALA A 129 9.60 6.37 16.00
C ALA A 129 9.37 7.00 17.39
N THR A 130 10.46 7.40 18.03
CA THR A 130 10.40 8.22 19.26
C THR A 130 10.15 9.68 18.89
N LEU A 131 9.57 10.46 19.83
CA LEU A 131 9.43 11.92 19.64
C LEU A 131 10.78 12.59 19.36
N ALA A 132 11.83 12.20 20.08
CA ALA A 132 13.18 12.74 19.87
C ALA A 132 13.71 12.47 18.45
N ALA A 133 13.44 11.28 17.88
CA ALA A 133 13.85 10.98 16.51
C ALA A 133 13.07 11.81 15.46
N ILE A 134 11.79 12.08 15.73
CA ILE A 134 10.97 12.95 14.88
C ILE A 134 11.45 14.40 14.99
N GLU A 135 11.69 14.90 16.20
CA GLU A 135 12.22 16.25 16.46
C GLU A 135 13.58 16.47 15.79
N ASP A 136 14.48 15.48 15.86
CA ASP A 136 15.77 15.49 15.16
C ASP A 136 15.59 15.58 13.63
N ALA A 137 14.63 14.83 13.06
CA ALA A 137 14.30 14.91 11.64
C ALA A 137 13.69 16.27 11.25
N GLU A 138 12.79 16.81 12.08
CA GLU A 138 12.21 18.15 11.88
C GLU A 138 13.30 19.23 11.90
N GLN A 139 14.26 19.12 12.84
CA GLN A 139 15.39 20.04 12.95
C GLN A 139 16.33 19.93 11.75
N ALA A 140 16.65 18.72 11.31
CA ALA A 140 17.54 18.48 10.17
C ALA A 140 16.96 18.99 8.84
N LEU A 141 15.64 18.87 8.66
CA LEU A 141 14.95 19.31 7.44
C LEU A 141 14.45 20.76 7.51
N GLY A 142 14.42 21.36 8.70
CA GLY A 142 13.92 22.72 8.94
C GLY A 142 12.42 22.88 8.72
N ILE A 143 11.65 21.79 8.79
CA ILE A 143 10.20 21.75 8.55
C ILE A 143 9.52 20.92 9.64
N LYS A 144 8.28 21.25 10.00
CA LYS A 144 7.51 20.50 10.98
C LYS A 144 6.76 19.34 10.33
N MET A 145 6.68 18.20 11.01
CA MET A 145 5.92 17.05 10.55
C MET A 145 4.43 17.29 10.84
N PRO A 146 3.52 17.04 9.87
CA PRO A 146 2.08 17.04 10.14
C PRO A 146 1.71 16.04 11.23
N ALA A 147 0.73 16.38 12.08
CA ALA A 147 0.28 15.51 13.17
C ALA A 147 -0.14 14.11 12.68
N SER A 148 -0.83 14.05 11.52
CA SER A 148 -1.28 12.80 10.90
C SER A 148 -0.11 11.94 10.40
N LEU A 149 0.93 12.53 9.81
CA LEU A 149 2.15 11.81 9.45
C LEU A 149 2.92 11.35 10.70
N ARG A 150 2.98 12.21 11.72
CA ARG A 150 3.66 11.92 12.98
C ARG A 150 3.10 10.66 13.62
N VAL A 151 1.77 10.57 13.81
CA VAL A 151 1.17 9.38 14.44
C VAL A 151 1.36 8.11 13.61
N ILE A 152 1.43 8.19 12.27
CA ILE A 152 1.76 7.06 11.40
C ILE A 152 3.17 6.54 11.72
N TYR A 153 4.15 7.45 11.83
CA TYR A 153 5.53 7.11 12.18
C TYR A 153 5.69 6.67 13.63
N ARG A 154 4.84 7.15 14.56
CA ARG A 154 4.81 6.67 15.94
C ARG A 154 4.40 5.20 16.05
N VAL A 155 3.68 4.65 15.07
CA VAL A 155 3.40 3.21 15.01
C VAL A 155 4.54 2.44 14.33
N HIS A 156 4.99 2.89 13.15
CA HIS A 156 6.14 2.29 12.44
C HIS A 156 7.08 3.32 11.82
N ASP A 157 8.38 3.23 12.14
CA ASP A 157 9.45 4.03 11.52
C ASP A 157 9.90 3.45 10.17
N GLY A 158 8.98 3.22 9.25
CA GLY A 158 9.27 2.70 7.90
C GLY A 158 9.76 1.25 7.85
N GLN A 159 10.46 0.90 6.76
CA GLN A 159 10.95 -0.45 6.48
C GLN A 159 12.48 -0.58 6.59
N ASP A 160 12.94 -1.75 7.03
CA ASP A 160 14.33 -2.18 7.05
C ASP A 160 14.56 -3.26 5.97
N LEU A 161 15.04 -2.84 4.81
CA LEU A 161 15.24 -3.68 3.64
C LEU A 161 16.73 -3.81 3.32
N LEU A 162 17.20 -5.04 3.05
CA LEU A 162 18.61 -5.30 2.78
C LEU A 162 19.11 -4.54 1.54
N PHE A 163 18.31 -4.51 0.47
CA PHE A 163 18.65 -3.75 -0.74
C PHE A 163 18.87 -2.25 -0.44
N ASP A 164 18.00 -1.67 0.38
CA ASP A 164 18.07 -0.25 0.78
C ASP A 164 19.37 0.05 1.52
N GLN A 165 19.74 -0.80 2.47
CA GLN A 165 21.00 -0.68 3.21
C GLN A 165 22.21 -0.76 2.28
N LEU A 166 22.21 -1.69 1.32
CA LEU A 166 23.30 -1.84 0.34
C LEU A 166 23.38 -0.62 -0.58
N GLN A 167 22.25 -0.09 -1.04
CA GLN A 167 22.18 1.11 -1.86
C GLN A 167 22.75 2.32 -1.11
N ASP A 168 22.35 2.55 0.15
CA ASP A 168 22.87 3.64 0.97
C ASP A 168 24.38 3.50 1.19
N ARG A 169 24.87 2.29 1.49
CA ARG A 169 26.32 2.04 1.66
C ARG A 169 27.10 2.32 0.39
N ARG A 170 26.61 1.84 -0.77
CA ARG A 170 27.25 2.09 -2.07
C ARG A 170 27.32 3.58 -2.37
N PHE A 171 26.22 4.30 -2.14
CA PHE A 171 26.16 5.74 -2.33
C PHE A 171 27.13 6.51 -1.40
N MET A 172 27.12 6.18 -0.10
CA MET A 172 27.99 6.83 0.88
C MET A 172 29.47 6.55 0.63
N LYS A 173 29.83 5.34 0.15
CA LYS A 173 31.19 5.04 -0.32
C LYS A 173 31.59 5.91 -1.50
N GLY A 174 30.70 6.06 -2.49
CA GLY A 174 30.91 6.94 -3.65
C GLY A 174 31.20 8.39 -3.24
N CYS A 175 30.39 8.96 -2.33
CA CYS A 175 30.59 10.32 -1.82
C CYS A 175 31.94 10.50 -1.11
N ARG A 176 32.41 9.47 -0.39
CA ARG A 176 33.72 9.50 0.31
C ARG A 176 34.89 9.43 -0.67
N SER A 177 34.77 8.64 -1.74
CA SER A 177 35.81 8.55 -2.78
C SER A 177 35.92 9.80 -3.65
N GLU A 178 34.83 10.58 -3.80
CA GLU A 178 34.79 11.80 -4.63
C GLU A 178 35.22 13.09 -3.89
N GLY A 179 35.62 13.00 -2.63
CA GLY A 179 36.32 14.10 -1.94
C GLY A 179 35.43 15.06 -1.15
N ASN A 180 34.76 14.56 -0.11
CA ASN A 180 34.37 15.38 1.04
C ASN A 180 34.63 14.61 2.34
N GLN A 181 35.59 15.09 3.14
CA GLN A 181 35.70 14.69 4.55
C GLN A 181 34.45 15.19 5.27
N ILE A 182 33.47 14.30 5.46
CA ILE A 182 32.41 14.50 6.44
C ILE A 182 32.95 13.91 7.75
N ASP A 183 33.13 14.79 8.75
CA ASP A 183 33.60 14.44 10.08
C ASP A 183 32.78 13.28 10.65
N SER A 184 33.47 12.17 10.90
CA SER A 184 32.90 10.98 11.50
C SER A 184 33.17 10.98 13.01
N SER A 185 32.24 11.50 13.79
CA SER A 185 32.20 11.28 15.24
C SER A 185 30.81 10.85 15.69
N SER A 186 30.47 9.57 15.51
CA SER A 186 29.65 8.78 16.45
C SER A 186 29.24 7.44 15.83
N GLY A 187 29.55 6.34 16.54
CA GLY A 187 28.85 5.06 16.38
C GLY A 187 29.62 3.96 15.62
N GLN A 188 30.70 3.45 16.21
CA GLN A 188 31.13 2.08 15.92
C GLN A 188 30.08 1.12 16.51
N GLY A 189 29.15 0.67 15.66
CA GLY A 189 28.43 -0.57 15.89
C GLY A 189 29.12 -1.65 15.06
N GLU A 190 29.82 -2.57 15.72
CA GLU A 190 30.26 -3.82 15.11
C GLU A 190 29.02 -4.56 14.59
N VAL A 191 28.97 -4.82 13.29
CA VAL A 191 28.06 -5.80 12.70
C VAL A 191 28.90 -6.71 11.83
N ALA A 192 28.67 -8.01 12.03
CA ALA A 192 29.43 -9.15 11.55
C ALA A 192 29.94 -9.02 10.11
N GLU A 193 31.19 -9.47 9.91
CA GLU A 193 31.74 -9.77 8.60
C GLU A 193 30.71 -10.59 7.81
N ASP A 194 30.29 -10.04 6.68
CA ASP A 194 29.37 -10.68 5.74
C ASP A 194 29.97 -12.05 5.38
N VAL A 195 29.27 -13.12 5.74
CA VAL A 195 29.46 -14.43 5.12
C VAL A 195 29.37 -14.19 3.62
N GLU A 196 30.38 -14.63 2.86
CA GLU A 196 30.39 -14.63 1.40
C GLU A 196 29.16 -15.42 0.89
N GLU A 197 27.99 -14.78 0.85
CA GLU A 197 26.84 -15.29 0.11
C GLU A 197 27.18 -15.19 -1.37
N ASP A 198 26.88 -16.25 -2.12
CA ASP A 198 26.99 -16.24 -3.58
C ASP A 198 26.18 -15.06 -4.13
N VAL A 199 26.90 -14.03 -4.56
CA VAL A 199 26.32 -12.86 -5.22
C VAL A 199 26.09 -13.17 -6.69
N ASP A 200 24.98 -12.68 -7.22
CA ASP A 200 24.66 -12.80 -8.64
C ASP A 200 25.55 -11.89 -9.52
N GLU A 201 25.33 -11.93 -10.84
CA GLU A 201 26.05 -11.10 -11.82
C GLU A 201 25.93 -9.59 -11.54
N ASP A 202 24.89 -9.15 -10.82
CA ASP A 202 24.66 -7.76 -10.42
C ASP A 202 25.30 -7.43 -9.05
N GLY A 203 26.00 -8.40 -8.44
CA GLY A 203 26.64 -8.27 -7.13
C GLY A 203 25.64 -8.18 -5.97
N LEU A 204 24.45 -8.77 -6.13
CA LEU A 204 23.40 -8.85 -5.11
C LEU A 204 23.25 -10.29 -4.62
N SER A 205 23.06 -10.50 -3.32
CA SER A 205 22.67 -11.82 -2.83
C SER A 205 21.18 -12.08 -3.10
N ALA A 206 20.77 -13.35 -3.12
CA ALA A 206 19.36 -13.73 -3.32
C ALA A 206 18.42 -13.05 -2.31
N ARG A 207 18.88 -12.86 -1.07
CA ARG A 207 18.14 -12.16 -0.01
C ARG A 207 17.99 -10.67 -0.31
N ALA A 208 19.04 -10.02 -0.83
CA ALA A 208 18.99 -8.63 -1.24
C ALA A 208 18.04 -8.44 -2.43
N ARG A 209 18.12 -9.34 -3.42
CA ARG A 209 17.21 -9.40 -4.58
C ARG A 209 15.75 -9.53 -4.15
N GLU A 210 15.44 -10.45 -3.25
CA GLU A 210 14.08 -10.63 -2.72
C GLU A 210 13.57 -9.36 -2.02
N SER A 211 14.43 -8.66 -1.26
CA SER A 211 14.02 -7.45 -0.55
C SER A 211 13.63 -6.27 -1.47
N ILE A 212 13.94 -6.32 -2.77
CA ILE A 212 13.56 -5.29 -3.74
C ILE A 212 12.04 -5.13 -3.80
N THR A 213 11.29 -6.23 -3.76
CA THR A 213 9.83 -6.26 -3.99
C THR A 213 8.99 -6.29 -2.71
N LEU A 214 9.62 -6.23 -1.54
CA LEU A 214 8.95 -6.24 -0.24
C LEU A 214 8.44 -4.85 0.20
N GLY A 215 8.43 -3.86 -0.69
CA GLY A 215 7.88 -2.53 -0.41
C GLY A 215 6.41 -2.59 0.02
N VAL A 216 6.09 -2.01 1.18
CA VAL A 216 4.77 -2.12 1.82
C VAL A 216 3.66 -1.39 1.07
N PHE A 217 4.01 -0.43 0.22
CA PHE A 217 3.06 0.30 -0.65
C PHE A 217 2.89 -0.36 -2.02
N GLY A 218 3.49 -1.54 -2.21
CA GLY A 218 3.31 -2.36 -3.40
C GLY A 218 4.10 -1.89 -4.61
N GLY A 219 3.83 -2.52 -5.74
CA GLY A 219 4.60 -2.34 -6.95
C GLY A 219 3.89 -2.77 -8.21
N TYR A 220 4.57 -2.54 -9.32
CA TYR A 220 4.18 -2.95 -10.66
C TYR A 220 5.43 -3.03 -11.53
N GLU A 221 5.29 -3.66 -12.67
CA GLU A 221 6.31 -3.67 -13.70
C GLU A 221 5.66 -3.53 -15.08
N PHE A 222 6.40 -2.95 -15.99
CA PHE A 222 6.17 -3.06 -17.42
C PHE A 222 7.51 -2.85 -18.14
N TYR A 223 7.79 -3.67 -19.14
CA TYR A 223 9.10 -3.67 -19.81
C TYR A 223 10.26 -3.81 -18.82
N GLU A 224 11.12 -2.81 -18.68
CA GLU A 224 12.25 -2.82 -17.74
C GLU A 224 12.02 -1.88 -16.55
N HIS A 225 10.81 -1.31 -16.42
CA HIS A 225 10.44 -0.37 -15.36
C HIS A 225 9.80 -1.10 -14.18
N LEU A 226 10.64 -1.67 -13.31
CA LEU A 226 10.19 -2.29 -12.06
C LEU A 226 10.06 -1.23 -10.96
N VAL A 227 8.90 -1.16 -10.33
CA VAL A 227 8.63 -0.29 -9.18
C VAL A 227 8.16 -1.12 -8.00
N SER A 228 8.76 -0.88 -6.84
CA SER A 228 8.24 -1.34 -5.56
C SER A 228 8.43 -0.24 -4.53
N THR A 229 7.33 0.37 -4.10
CA THR A 229 7.33 1.51 -3.19
C THR A 229 7.41 1.04 -1.75
N ARG A 230 8.39 1.57 -1.00
CA ARG A 230 8.57 1.33 0.43
C ARG A 230 8.24 2.57 1.25
N MET A 231 7.86 2.35 2.51
CA MET A 231 7.82 3.43 3.49
C MET A 231 9.24 3.68 4.01
N LEU A 232 9.73 4.91 3.89
CA LEU A 232 11.09 5.24 4.29
C LEU A 232 11.19 5.44 5.80
N PRO A 233 12.21 4.87 6.47
CA PRO A 233 12.55 5.21 7.85
C PRO A 233 13.04 6.66 7.93
N LEU A 234 12.83 7.34 9.07
CA LEU A 234 13.22 8.75 9.28
C LEU A 234 14.68 9.01 8.93
N SER A 235 15.57 8.04 9.19
CA SER A 235 16.99 8.12 8.82
C SER A 235 17.19 8.29 7.30
N ARG A 236 16.45 7.54 6.48
CA ARG A 236 16.48 7.64 5.01
C ARG A 236 15.77 8.88 4.51
N ILE A 237 14.67 9.32 5.16
CA ILE A 237 14.01 10.59 4.81
C ILE A 237 15.00 11.75 4.93
N LYS A 238 15.71 11.85 6.07
CA LYS A 238 16.72 12.89 6.28
C LYS A 238 17.79 12.84 5.20
N LEU A 239 18.39 11.67 4.99
CA LEU A 239 19.47 11.48 4.04
C LEU A 239 19.05 11.88 2.62
N TRP A 240 17.98 11.27 2.11
CA TRP A 240 17.59 11.40 0.71
C TRP A 240 16.92 12.74 0.41
N THR A 241 16.20 13.35 1.35
CA THR A 241 15.63 14.70 1.16
C THR A 241 16.73 15.75 0.99
N LEU A 242 17.79 15.67 1.80
CA LEU A 242 18.94 16.60 1.71
C LEU A 242 19.76 16.38 0.42
N LEU A 243 19.83 15.14 -0.06
CA LEU A 243 20.56 14.79 -1.29
C LEU A 243 19.81 15.19 -2.56
N LEU A 244 18.50 14.95 -2.64
CA LEU A 244 17.71 15.21 -3.84
C LEU A 244 17.58 16.72 -4.15
N ARG A 245 17.79 17.60 -3.16
CA ARG A 245 17.82 19.07 -3.32
C ARG A 245 16.70 19.65 -4.20
N MET A 246 15.48 19.12 -4.12
CA MET A 246 14.34 19.51 -4.98
C MET A 246 13.70 20.83 -4.50
N PRO A 247 13.93 21.98 -5.17
CA PRO A 247 13.48 23.28 -4.65
C PRO A 247 11.96 23.49 -4.77
N SER A 248 11.30 22.79 -5.69
CA SER A 248 9.85 22.84 -5.92
C SER A 248 9.03 22.14 -4.83
N LEU A 249 9.69 21.39 -3.94
CA LEU A 249 9.06 20.59 -2.88
C LEU A 249 9.43 21.10 -1.47
N ARG A 250 9.78 22.39 -1.36
CA ARG A 250 10.00 23.04 -0.06
C ARG A 250 8.75 22.86 0.80
N ASN A 251 8.94 22.46 2.06
CA ASN A 251 7.88 22.12 3.02
C ASN A 251 7.19 20.76 2.80
N MET A 252 7.84 19.81 2.13
CA MET A 252 7.33 18.44 1.98
C MET A 252 8.23 17.39 2.62
N TRP A 253 7.61 16.34 3.13
CA TRP A 253 8.25 15.16 3.70
C TRP A 253 8.24 14.02 2.70
N LEU A 254 9.42 13.53 2.29
CA LEU A 254 9.54 12.30 1.49
C LEU A 254 9.29 11.08 2.39
N PHE A 255 8.07 10.52 2.40
CA PHE A 255 7.73 9.40 3.28
C PHE A 255 7.79 8.03 2.57
N GLY A 256 7.74 8.02 1.24
CA GLY A 256 7.80 6.80 0.44
C GLY A 256 8.61 6.97 -0.84
N ALA A 257 9.26 5.89 -1.28
CA ALA A 257 9.99 5.86 -2.55
C ALA A 257 10.09 4.44 -3.13
N SER A 258 10.22 4.34 -4.46
CA SER A 258 10.60 3.08 -5.10
C SER A 258 12.06 2.70 -4.79
N PHE A 259 12.45 1.42 -4.92
CA PHE A 259 13.84 1.00 -4.63
C PHE A 259 14.89 1.78 -5.43
N GLY A 260 14.56 2.17 -6.66
CA GLY A 260 15.44 2.98 -7.51
C GLY A 260 15.33 4.48 -7.27
N PHE A 261 14.50 4.94 -6.32
CA PHE A 261 14.13 6.35 -6.14
C PHE A 261 13.57 7.02 -7.41
N GLU A 262 13.09 6.25 -8.37
CA GLU A 262 12.48 6.80 -9.59
C GLU A 262 11.12 7.41 -9.28
N LYS A 263 10.38 6.78 -8.37
CA LYS A 263 9.08 7.21 -7.87
C LYS A 263 9.21 7.69 -6.43
N LEU A 264 8.70 8.88 -6.16
CA LEU A 264 8.82 9.57 -4.87
C LEU A 264 7.43 9.99 -4.38
N MET A 265 7.16 9.75 -3.11
CA MET A 265 5.91 10.14 -2.45
C MET A 265 6.17 11.14 -1.34
N PHE A 266 5.44 12.25 -1.38
CA PHE A 266 5.63 13.40 -0.51
C PHE A 266 4.36 13.69 0.28
N VAL A 267 4.51 14.16 1.52
CA VAL A 267 3.43 14.74 2.31
C VAL A 267 3.74 16.21 2.55
N SER A 268 2.77 17.08 2.25
CA SER A 268 2.87 18.51 2.54
C SER A 268 2.79 18.77 4.05
N SER A 269 3.70 19.61 4.55
CA SER A 269 3.72 20.02 5.96
C SER A 269 2.54 20.94 6.33
N THR A 270 1.88 21.55 5.34
CA THR A 270 0.86 22.58 5.58
C THR A 270 -0.57 22.06 5.53
N ASN A 271 -0.83 21.01 4.76
CA ASN A 271 -2.18 20.49 4.52
C ASN A 271 -2.21 18.96 4.40
N SER A 272 -1.16 18.26 4.84
CA SER A 272 -1.09 16.80 4.87
C SER A 272 -1.40 16.09 3.53
N HIS A 273 -1.47 16.82 2.42
CA HIS A 273 -1.78 16.27 1.10
C HIS A 273 -0.59 15.48 0.59
N ILE A 274 -0.90 14.41 -0.14
CA ILE A 274 0.08 13.53 -0.72
C ILE A 274 0.31 13.90 -2.16
N TYR A 275 1.57 13.92 -2.56
CA TYR A 275 1.97 14.12 -3.94
C TYR A 275 2.92 13.00 -4.37
N VAL A 276 2.74 12.52 -5.58
CA VAL A 276 3.63 11.52 -6.19
C VAL A 276 4.33 12.14 -7.39
N SER A 277 5.63 11.94 -7.49
CA SER A 277 6.44 12.53 -8.56
C SER A 277 7.60 11.63 -8.96
N GLY A 278 8.18 11.93 -10.12
CA GLY A 278 9.42 11.34 -10.59
C GLY A 278 10.64 12.05 -10.00
N ASN A 279 11.82 11.44 -10.13
CA ASN A 279 13.08 12.06 -9.73
C ASN A 279 13.78 12.88 -10.84
N ARG A 280 13.27 12.86 -12.08
CA ARG A 280 13.86 13.56 -13.24
C ARG A 280 13.11 14.85 -13.57
N PRO A 281 13.80 16.01 -13.73
CA PRO A 281 13.17 17.24 -14.17
C PRO A 281 12.77 17.20 -15.68
N PRO A 282 11.65 17.82 -16.09
CA PRO A 282 10.66 18.49 -15.24
C PRO A 282 9.73 17.45 -14.57
N ALA A 283 9.80 17.36 -13.23
CA ALA A 283 8.92 16.50 -12.45
C ALA A 283 7.72 17.33 -12.00
N ILE A 284 6.51 16.93 -12.39
CA ILE A 284 5.26 17.58 -11.98
C ILE A 284 4.60 16.66 -10.94
N PRO A 285 4.57 17.03 -9.66
CA PRO A 285 3.93 16.21 -8.64
C PRO A 285 2.42 16.11 -8.88
N LEU A 286 1.89 14.89 -8.90
CA LEU A 286 0.45 14.62 -9.01
C LEU A 286 -0.15 14.44 -7.62
N LEU A 287 -1.31 15.07 -7.38
CA LEU A 287 -2.05 14.94 -6.12
C LEU A 287 -2.60 13.52 -5.98
N ALA A 288 -2.30 12.88 -4.85
CA ALA A 288 -2.65 11.50 -4.55
C ALA A 288 -3.49 11.36 -3.26
N THR A 289 -4.23 12.41 -2.90
CA THR A 289 -5.08 12.43 -1.70
C THR A 289 -6.52 12.01 -2.04
N PRO A 290 -7.11 11.03 -1.32
CA PRO A 290 -8.51 10.64 -1.50
C PRO A 290 -9.49 11.79 -1.18
N GLU A 291 -10.65 11.81 -1.85
CA GLU A 291 -11.75 12.74 -1.57
C GLU A 291 -12.37 12.53 -0.18
N GLY A 292 -12.90 13.62 0.42
CA GLY A 292 -13.72 13.56 1.63
C GLY A 292 -12.98 13.71 2.96
N GLY A 293 -11.67 13.93 2.94
CA GLY A 293 -10.85 14.19 4.14
C GLY A 293 -10.82 15.66 4.57
N THR A 294 -10.39 15.93 5.81
CA THR A 294 -9.96 17.28 6.20
C THR A 294 -8.55 17.54 5.67
N ASN A 295 -8.17 18.81 5.55
CA ASN A 295 -6.80 19.17 5.17
C ASN A 295 -5.77 18.78 6.26
N ASP A 296 -6.17 18.36 7.47
CA ASP A 296 -5.19 18.07 8.52
C ASP A 296 -4.83 16.58 8.61
N ASP A 297 -5.69 15.70 8.09
CA ASP A 297 -5.56 14.23 8.20
C ASP A 297 -5.45 13.48 6.86
N SER A 298 -5.19 14.20 5.77
CA SER A 298 -5.17 13.65 4.41
C SER A 298 -4.24 12.44 4.20
N VAL A 299 -3.04 12.41 4.79
CA VAL A 299 -2.15 11.23 4.71
C VAL A 299 -2.67 10.03 5.51
N LEU A 300 -3.38 10.27 6.61
CA LEU A 300 -4.00 9.21 7.40
C LEU A 300 -5.21 8.62 6.66
N ASN A 301 -6.04 9.46 6.04
CA ASN A 301 -7.13 9.01 5.16
C ASN A 301 -6.61 8.13 4.02
N TRP A 302 -5.47 8.50 3.44
CA TRP A 302 -4.81 7.68 2.42
C TRP A 302 -4.34 6.33 2.95
N LEU A 303 -3.74 6.27 4.14
CA LEU A 303 -3.29 5.02 4.75
C LEU A 303 -4.48 4.10 5.10
N GLU A 304 -5.58 4.68 5.59
CA GLU A 304 -6.83 3.95 5.86
C GLU A 304 -7.44 3.38 4.58
N GLU A 305 -7.52 4.19 3.52
CA GLU A 305 -8.00 3.76 2.21
C GLU A 305 -7.10 2.68 1.61
N TYR A 306 -5.77 2.81 1.76
CA TYR A 306 -4.83 1.76 1.37
C TYR A 306 -5.12 0.43 2.08
N GLY A 307 -5.23 0.46 3.42
CA GLY A 307 -5.55 -0.71 4.24
C GLY A 307 -6.89 -1.36 3.88
N ARG A 308 -7.92 -0.54 3.61
CA ARG A 308 -9.24 -1.01 3.15
C ARG A 308 -9.15 -1.73 1.81
N ARG A 309 -8.48 -1.12 0.82
CA ARG A 309 -8.33 -1.70 -0.53
C ARG A 309 -7.55 -3.03 -0.51
N LEU A 310 -6.54 -3.15 0.36
CA LEU A 310 -5.85 -4.42 0.58
C LEU A 310 -6.80 -5.52 1.07
N HIS A 311 -7.69 -5.20 2.02
CA HIS A 311 -8.66 -6.16 2.58
C HIS A 311 -9.79 -6.54 1.62
N GLU A 312 -10.23 -5.60 0.81
CA GLU A 312 -11.27 -5.83 -0.20
C GLU A 312 -10.75 -6.55 -1.44
N GLY A 313 -9.46 -6.92 -1.49
CA GLY A 313 -8.87 -7.66 -2.59
C GLY A 313 -8.74 -6.82 -3.86
N TRP A 314 -8.53 -5.51 -3.73
CA TRP A 314 -8.26 -4.65 -4.88
C TRP A 314 -6.95 -5.04 -5.56
N TYR A 315 -5.93 -5.43 -4.79
CA TYR A 315 -4.61 -5.80 -5.29
C TYR A 315 -4.35 -7.28 -5.07
N MET A 316 -3.47 -7.82 -5.91
CA MET A 316 -2.94 -9.14 -5.65
C MET A 316 -1.79 -9.10 -4.69
N ALA A 317 -1.87 -9.95 -3.68
CA ALA A 317 -0.77 -10.21 -2.78
C ALA A 317 -0.08 -11.52 -3.18
N ALA A 318 1.22 -11.60 -2.93
CA ALA A 318 2.01 -12.83 -3.12
C ALA A 318 2.01 -13.39 -4.55
N GLU A 319 1.69 -12.55 -5.54
CA GLU A 319 1.89 -12.84 -6.95
C GLU A 319 3.08 -12.02 -7.49
N PRO A 320 3.70 -12.45 -8.60
CA PRO A 320 4.72 -11.65 -9.28
C PRO A 320 4.19 -10.26 -9.65
N LEU A 321 5.01 -9.22 -9.45
CA LEU A 321 4.75 -7.87 -9.96
C LEU A 321 4.74 -7.88 -11.49
N SER A 322 5.59 -8.71 -12.10
CA SER A 322 5.60 -9.01 -13.54
C SER A 322 5.46 -10.51 -13.81
N PRO A 323 4.67 -10.93 -14.80
CA PRO A 323 4.70 -12.29 -15.34
C PRO A 323 6.09 -12.71 -15.87
N HIS A 324 6.95 -11.75 -16.23
CA HIS A 324 8.30 -12.01 -16.74
C HIS A 324 9.35 -12.19 -15.64
N LEU A 325 9.03 -11.80 -14.41
CA LEU A 325 9.92 -11.88 -13.25
C LEU A 325 9.23 -12.72 -12.15
N PRO A 326 9.19 -14.06 -12.24
CA PRO A 326 8.48 -14.89 -11.27
C PRO A 326 8.96 -14.73 -9.81
N TRP A 327 10.20 -14.27 -9.62
CA TRP A 327 10.78 -13.98 -8.30
C TRP A 327 10.26 -12.67 -7.69
N SER A 328 9.63 -11.80 -8.47
CA SER A 328 9.17 -10.46 -8.05
C SER A 328 7.90 -10.51 -7.20
N ILE A 329 7.87 -11.34 -6.17
CA ILE A 329 6.68 -11.52 -5.32
C ILE A 329 6.47 -10.29 -4.45
N GLY A 330 5.27 -9.70 -4.53
CA GLY A 330 4.93 -8.47 -3.80
C GLY A 330 3.43 -8.18 -3.78
N ILE A 331 3.07 -6.93 -3.50
CA ILE A 331 1.70 -6.41 -3.67
C ILE A 331 1.61 -5.83 -5.08
N ASN A 332 0.97 -6.54 -5.99
CA ASN A 332 0.79 -6.11 -7.38
C ASN A 332 -0.39 -5.14 -7.48
N LEU A 333 -0.08 -3.88 -7.80
CA LEU A 333 -1.02 -2.76 -7.72
C LEU A 333 -2.03 -2.71 -8.87
N PHE A 334 -1.91 -3.54 -9.90
CA PHE A 334 -2.93 -3.62 -10.95
C PHE A 334 -4.26 -4.09 -10.36
N PRO A 335 -5.32 -3.25 -10.34
CA PRO A 335 -6.52 -3.54 -9.58
C PRO A 335 -7.29 -4.73 -10.16
N ARG A 336 -7.91 -5.53 -9.29
CA ARG A 336 -8.80 -6.66 -9.65
C ARG A 336 -10.26 -6.46 -9.21
N CYS A 337 -10.57 -5.32 -8.61
CA CYS A 337 -11.93 -5.02 -8.16
C CYS A 337 -12.85 -4.56 -9.31
N PRO A 338 -14.16 -4.82 -9.22
CA PRO A 338 -15.15 -4.27 -10.16
C PRO A 338 -15.08 -2.74 -10.23
N GLY A 339 -15.28 -2.17 -11.42
CA GLY A 339 -15.20 -0.72 -11.66
C GLY A 339 -13.80 -0.19 -11.98
N HIS A 340 -12.75 -0.92 -11.58
CA HIS A 340 -11.35 -0.61 -11.94
C HIS A 340 -10.73 -1.67 -12.88
N MET A 341 -11.55 -2.61 -13.33
CA MET A 341 -11.20 -3.68 -14.24
C MET A 341 -12.30 -3.84 -15.29
N ALA A 342 -11.93 -3.86 -16.57
CA ALA A 342 -12.84 -4.13 -17.67
C ALA A 342 -12.70 -5.60 -18.12
N SER A 343 -13.80 -6.24 -18.49
CA SER A 343 -13.76 -7.63 -18.96
C SER A 343 -14.77 -7.88 -20.07
N GLN A 344 -14.39 -8.67 -21.07
CA GLN A 344 -15.24 -9.12 -22.16
C GLN A 344 -14.96 -10.59 -22.46
N ILE A 345 -16.01 -11.33 -22.85
CA ILE A 345 -15.88 -12.72 -23.29
C ILE A 345 -16.28 -12.79 -24.76
N THR A 346 -15.42 -13.35 -25.60
CA THR A 346 -15.70 -13.56 -27.02
C THR A 346 -15.32 -14.99 -27.41
N ARG A 347 -16.33 -15.79 -27.78
CA ARG A 347 -16.16 -17.20 -28.20
C ARG A 347 -15.24 -18.00 -27.27
N GLY A 348 -15.50 -17.93 -25.96
CA GLY A 348 -14.77 -18.68 -24.94
C GLY A 348 -13.45 -18.07 -24.47
N VAL A 349 -12.93 -17.03 -25.12
CA VAL A 349 -11.78 -16.28 -24.62
C VAL A 349 -12.27 -15.09 -23.81
N LYS A 350 -11.84 -15.02 -22.54
CA LYS A 350 -12.06 -13.88 -21.65
C LYS A 350 -10.84 -12.97 -21.71
N VAL A 351 -11.06 -11.70 -22.05
CA VAL A 351 -10.09 -10.62 -21.93
C VAL A 351 -10.43 -9.82 -20.67
N THR A 352 -9.44 -9.58 -19.83
CA THR A 352 -9.58 -8.75 -18.62
C THR A 352 -8.45 -7.75 -18.56
N VAL A 353 -8.77 -6.47 -18.31
CA VAL A 353 -7.81 -5.37 -18.34
C VAL A 353 -7.96 -4.50 -17.10
N SER A 354 -6.83 -4.13 -16.50
CA SER A 354 -6.75 -3.12 -15.45
C SER A 354 -5.61 -2.14 -15.74
N THR A 355 -5.70 -0.93 -15.19
CA THR A 355 -4.83 0.20 -15.55
C THR A 355 -4.30 0.93 -14.32
N LEU A 356 -3.15 1.57 -14.51
CA LEU A 356 -2.45 2.39 -13.53
C LEU A 356 -1.93 3.66 -14.19
N CYS A 357 -2.06 4.80 -13.51
CA CYS A 357 -1.29 6.00 -13.85
C CYS A 357 0.14 5.82 -13.33
N ILE A 358 1.13 6.24 -14.13
CA ILE A 358 2.57 6.15 -13.81
C ILE A 358 3.11 7.57 -13.57
N PRO A 359 2.90 8.13 -12.37
CA PRO A 359 3.23 9.53 -12.05
C PRO A 359 4.71 9.83 -12.23
N GLU A 360 5.59 8.88 -11.93
CA GLU A 360 7.04 9.05 -11.99
C GLU A 360 7.62 9.23 -13.39
N MET A 361 6.84 8.85 -14.42
CA MET A 361 7.20 9.04 -15.83
C MET A 361 6.25 9.98 -16.56
N SER A 362 5.29 10.60 -15.85
CA SER A 362 4.33 11.55 -16.42
C SER A 362 4.90 12.97 -16.35
N SER A 363 5.57 13.39 -17.43
CA SER A 363 6.20 14.71 -17.54
C SER A 363 5.66 15.46 -18.77
N GLY A 364 4.61 16.25 -18.57
CA GLY A 364 3.89 16.95 -19.65
C GLY A 364 2.93 16.08 -20.47
N GLU A 365 3.21 14.78 -20.59
CA GLU A 365 2.25 13.74 -21.04
C GLU A 365 1.93 12.80 -19.87
N TYR A 366 0.74 12.22 -19.83
CA TYR A 366 0.35 11.23 -18.81
C TYR A 366 0.64 9.81 -19.30
N LEU A 367 1.53 9.10 -18.60
CA LEU A 367 1.82 7.70 -18.87
C LEU A 367 0.85 6.81 -18.08
N PHE A 368 0.27 5.83 -18.77
CA PHE A 368 -0.54 4.80 -18.17
C PHE A 368 0.03 3.42 -18.49
N SER A 369 0.14 2.58 -17.48
CA SER A 369 0.42 1.16 -17.67
C SER A 369 -0.89 0.37 -17.60
N TYR A 370 -1.00 -0.68 -18.38
CA TYR A 370 -2.13 -1.59 -18.39
C TYR A 370 -1.67 -3.04 -18.32
N SER A 371 -2.41 -3.84 -17.57
CA SER A 371 -2.24 -5.29 -17.47
C SER A 371 -3.40 -5.98 -18.17
N VAL A 372 -3.11 -6.76 -19.21
CA VAL A 372 -4.10 -7.52 -19.98
C VAL A 372 -3.92 -8.99 -19.70
N ARG A 373 -5.05 -9.65 -19.42
CA ARG A 373 -5.14 -11.07 -19.10
C ARG A 373 -6.03 -11.78 -20.12
N PHE A 374 -5.51 -12.85 -20.70
CA PHE A 374 -6.26 -13.77 -21.54
C PHE A 374 -6.49 -15.07 -20.81
N LYS A 375 -7.76 -15.48 -20.73
CA LYS A 375 -8.17 -16.78 -20.20
C LYS A 375 -9.02 -17.50 -21.23
N LEU A 376 -8.66 -18.73 -21.58
CA LEU A 376 -9.58 -19.64 -22.25
C LEU A 376 -10.49 -20.24 -21.17
N LEU A 377 -11.78 -19.95 -21.25
CA LEU A 377 -12.78 -20.42 -20.29
C LEU A 377 -12.90 -21.95 -20.34
N ASN A 378 -13.26 -22.56 -19.21
CA ASN A 378 -13.52 -24.00 -19.19
C ASN A 378 -14.77 -24.35 -20.04
N PRO A 379 -14.99 -25.63 -20.42
CA PRO A 379 -16.10 -26.00 -21.29
C PRO A 379 -17.47 -25.53 -20.80
N ASP A 380 -17.75 -25.63 -19.50
CA ASP A 380 -19.04 -25.24 -18.92
C ASP A 380 -19.23 -23.71 -18.97
N GLU A 381 -18.18 -22.95 -18.67
CA GLU A 381 -18.16 -21.49 -18.79
C GLU A 381 -18.34 -21.04 -20.25
N GLN A 382 -17.74 -21.75 -21.22
CA GLN A 382 -17.93 -21.45 -22.64
C GLN A 382 -19.37 -21.69 -23.09
N VAL A 383 -20.00 -22.78 -22.62
CA VAL A 383 -21.40 -23.08 -22.89
C VAL A 383 -22.30 -22.01 -22.26
N ALA A 384 -22.04 -21.64 -21.01
CA ALA A 384 -22.82 -20.62 -20.30
C ALA A 384 -22.69 -19.21 -20.91
N ALA A 385 -21.51 -18.86 -21.43
CA ALA A 385 -21.26 -17.60 -22.12
C ALA A 385 -21.70 -17.60 -23.61
N TRP A 386 -22.20 -18.73 -24.13
CA TRP A 386 -22.64 -18.81 -25.52
C TRP A 386 -23.91 -17.98 -25.74
N PRO A 387 -23.99 -17.17 -26.80
CA PRO A 387 -25.18 -16.36 -27.04
C PRO A 387 -26.43 -17.23 -27.23
N ALA A 388 -27.47 -16.98 -26.45
CA ALA A 388 -28.75 -17.69 -26.58
C ALA A 388 -29.40 -17.52 -27.96
N SER A 389 -29.05 -16.46 -28.68
CA SER A 389 -29.50 -16.16 -30.05
C SER A 389 -28.71 -16.91 -31.13
N SER A 390 -27.69 -17.71 -30.76
CA SER A 390 -26.85 -18.41 -31.72
C SER A 390 -27.53 -19.68 -32.22
N ILE A 391 -27.67 -19.80 -33.55
CA ILE A 391 -28.35 -20.93 -34.22
C ILE A 391 -27.41 -22.14 -34.34
N SER A 392 -26.09 -21.93 -34.26
CA SER A 392 -25.09 -22.99 -34.34
C SER A 392 -24.86 -23.67 -32.98
N PRO A 393 -24.63 -25.00 -32.97
CA PRO A 393 -24.30 -25.72 -31.74
C PRO A 393 -23.05 -25.13 -31.10
N VAL A 394 -23.01 -25.14 -29.76
CA VAL A 394 -21.84 -24.66 -29.00
C VAL A 394 -20.63 -25.48 -29.42
N LYS A 395 -19.65 -24.82 -30.03
CA LYS A 395 -18.36 -25.42 -30.32
C LYS A 395 -17.38 -25.00 -29.22
N VAL A 396 -17.10 -25.92 -28.30
CA VAL A 396 -16.09 -25.71 -27.26
C VAL A 396 -14.71 -25.64 -27.91
N ILE A 397 -13.97 -24.58 -27.58
CA ILE A 397 -12.60 -24.39 -28.01
C ILE A 397 -11.68 -24.99 -26.94
N THR A 398 -10.82 -25.91 -27.34
CA THR A 398 -9.86 -26.58 -26.44
C THR A 398 -8.50 -25.91 -26.41
N SER A 399 -8.15 -25.19 -27.48
CA SER A 399 -6.96 -24.36 -27.57
C SER A 399 -7.10 -23.28 -28.65
N CYS A 400 -6.40 -22.17 -28.47
CA CYS A 400 -6.31 -21.11 -29.46
C CYS A 400 -5.05 -20.28 -29.29
N GLN A 401 -4.52 -19.72 -30.38
CA GLN A 401 -3.30 -18.94 -30.35
C GLN A 401 -3.52 -17.51 -30.84
N LEU A 402 -2.98 -16.54 -30.12
CA LEU A 402 -3.01 -15.12 -30.49
C LEU A 402 -2.14 -14.87 -31.72
N MET A 403 -2.67 -14.17 -32.71
CA MET A 403 -1.97 -13.79 -33.94
C MET A 403 -1.62 -12.30 -33.98
N THR A 404 -2.60 -11.42 -33.80
CA THR A 404 -2.43 -9.97 -33.99
C THR A 404 -3.25 -9.18 -32.99
N ARG A 405 -2.83 -7.95 -32.71
CA ARG A 405 -3.56 -6.96 -31.90
C ARG A 405 -3.97 -5.77 -32.74
N HIS A 406 -5.11 -5.18 -32.39
CA HIS A 406 -5.57 -3.89 -32.88
C HIS A 406 -6.03 -3.06 -31.69
N TRP A 407 -5.39 -1.91 -31.47
CA TRP A 407 -5.74 -0.96 -30.42
C TRP A 407 -6.22 0.35 -31.03
N ILE A 408 -7.23 0.94 -30.38
CA ILE A 408 -7.72 2.29 -30.60
C ILE A 408 -7.54 3.04 -29.28
N ILE A 409 -6.77 4.13 -29.33
CA ILE A 409 -6.49 5.01 -28.20
C ILE A 409 -7.30 6.29 -28.39
N ARG A 410 -8.08 6.64 -27.37
CA ARG A 410 -8.95 7.80 -27.37
C ARG A 410 -8.59 8.75 -26.25
N ASP A 411 -8.48 10.01 -26.59
CA ASP A 411 -8.51 11.11 -25.64
C ASP A 411 -9.97 11.39 -25.26
N ALA A 412 -10.21 11.82 -24.02
CA ALA A 412 -11.57 12.07 -23.54
C ALA A 412 -12.26 13.22 -24.30
N ASP A 413 -11.50 14.24 -24.71
CA ASP A 413 -12.03 15.45 -25.34
C ASP A 413 -11.86 15.43 -26.87
N LEU A 414 -10.74 14.89 -27.35
CA LEU A 414 -10.40 14.91 -28.78
C LEU A 414 -10.86 13.67 -29.58
N GLY A 415 -11.36 12.63 -28.91
CA GLY A 415 -11.76 11.39 -29.56
C GLY A 415 -10.57 10.51 -29.93
N VAL A 416 -10.56 9.89 -31.13
CA VAL A 416 -9.48 8.96 -31.52
C VAL A 416 -8.18 9.73 -31.75
N VAL A 417 -7.15 9.39 -30.99
CA VAL A 417 -5.82 10.02 -31.08
C VAL A 417 -4.72 9.04 -31.48
N GLY A 418 -5.00 7.74 -31.48
CA GLY A 418 -4.06 6.72 -31.94
C GLY A 418 -4.74 5.43 -32.36
N GLU A 419 -4.12 4.75 -33.32
CA GLU A 419 -4.48 3.39 -33.75
C GLU A 419 -3.20 2.58 -33.89
N VAL A 420 -3.15 1.39 -33.28
CA VAL A 420 -1.97 0.53 -33.32
C VAL A 420 -2.40 -0.85 -33.81
N ARG A 421 -1.79 -1.32 -34.90
CA ARG A 421 -1.95 -2.68 -35.42
C ARG A 421 -0.60 -3.36 -35.43
N GLY A 422 -0.55 -4.61 -34.99
CA GLY A 422 0.71 -5.35 -35.00
C GLY A 422 0.53 -6.82 -34.65
N GLU A 423 1.60 -7.58 -34.83
CA GLU A 423 1.64 -8.99 -34.48
C GLU A 423 1.70 -9.18 -32.97
N ALA A 424 0.90 -10.13 -32.48
CA ALA A 424 0.93 -10.61 -31.12
C ALA A 424 0.86 -9.50 -30.05
N VAL A 425 1.35 -9.77 -28.83
CA VAL A 425 1.49 -8.79 -27.75
C VAL A 425 2.89 -8.92 -27.13
N VAL A 426 3.57 -7.78 -26.91
CA VAL A 426 4.91 -7.74 -26.28
C VAL A 426 5.92 -8.77 -26.84
N GLY A 427 5.86 -9.05 -28.15
CA GLY A 427 6.71 -10.03 -28.82
C GLY A 427 6.35 -11.51 -28.57
N LYS A 428 5.25 -11.80 -27.88
CA LYS A 428 4.78 -13.16 -27.55
C LYS A 428 3.48 -13.50 -28.30
N PHE A 429 3.40 -14.73 -28.80
CA PHE A 429 2.23 -15.35 -29.44
C PHE A 429 1.63 -16.43 -28.53
N PRO A 430 0.93 -16.06 -27.44
CA PRO A 430 0.44 -17.01 -26.45
C PRO A 430 -0.53 -18.02 -27.05
N LEU A 431 -0.27 -19.30 -26.78
CA LEU A 431 -1.21 -20.40 -26.98
C LEU A 431 -2.00 -20.57 -25.67
N LEU A 432 -3.31 -20.39 -25.73
CA LEU A 432 -4.20 -20.63 -24.61
C LEU A 432 -4.71 -22.05 -24.69
N THR A 433 -4.69 -22.77 -23.58
CA THR A 433 -5.26 -24.12 -23.45
C THR A 433 -6.14 -24.21 -22.22
N LEU A 434 -6.98 -25.25 -22.12
CA LEU A 434 -7.83 -25.47 -20.95
C LEU A 434 -7.07 -25.84 -19.66
N LYS A 435 -5.77 -26.14 -19.74
CA LYS A 435 -4.96 -26.62 -18.62
C LYS A 435 -3.97 -25.59 -18.09
N GLU A 436 -3.57 -24.65 -18.92
CA GLU A 436 -2.55 -23.66 -18.58
C GLU A 436 -3.15 -22.47 -17.82
N PRO A 437 -2.36 -21.80 -16.95
CA PRO A 437 -2.80 -20.58 -16.31
C PRO A 437 -3.05 -19.48 -17.35
N ASP A 438 -3.81 -18.46 -16.94
CA ASP A 438 -4.05 -17.30 -17.79
C ASP A 438 -2.74 -16.68 -18.29
N PHE A 439 -2.72 -16.27 -19.56
CA PHE A 439 -1.63 -15.46 -20.06
C PHE A 439 -1.82 -14.00 -19.64
N VAL A 440 -0.78 -13.40 -19.08
CA VAL A 440 -0.80 -12.00 -18.62
C VAL A 440 0.38 -11.27 -19.23
N TYR A 441 0.15 -10.03 -19.67
CA TYR A 441 1.22 -9.12 -20.05
C TYR A 441 0.90 -7.69 -19.58
N GLN A 442 1.96 -6.92 -19.38
CA GLN A 442 1.90 -5.51 -19.02
C GLN A 442 2.55 -4.68 -20.13
N SER A 443 2.00 -3.51 -20.39
CA SER A 443 2.47 -2.57 -21.43
C SER A 443 1.98 -1.17 -21.06
N CYS A 444 2.41 -0.14 -21.77
CA CYS A 444 2.02 1.23 -21.47
C CYS A 444 1.56 2.03 -22.69
N THR A 445 0.95 3.19 -22.44
CA THR A 445 0.50 4.17 -23.43
C THR A 445 0.57 5.58 -22.85
N ASN A 446 0.71 6.59 -23.72
CA ASN A 446 0.70 8.00 -23.34
C ASN A 446 -0.60 8.67 -23.77
N LEU A 447 -1.13 9.54 -22.90
CA LEU A 447 -2.10 10.56 -23.26
C LEU A 447 -1.44 11.94 -23.23
N LYS A 448 -1.47 12.64 -24.35
CA LYS A 448 -0.78 13.92 -24.52
C LYS A 448 -1.58 15.13 -24.07
N ASN A 449 -2.92 15.06 -24.16
CA ASN A 449 -3.76 16.25 -24.09
C ASN A 449 -4.62 16.32 -22.83
N GLY A 450 -4.65 15.28 -21.99
CA GLY A 450 -5.45 15.29 -20.77
C GLY A 450 -5.20 14.11 -19.83
N PRO A 451 -5.65 14.22 -18.56
CA PRO A 451 -5.48 13.21 -17.53
C PRO A 451 -6.46 12.04 -17.66
N ARG A 452 -7.31 12.05 -18.69
CA ARG A 452 -8.36 11.06 -18.91
C ARG A 452 -8.47 10.68 -20.39
N GLY A 453 -8.69 9.40 -20.64
CA GLY A 453 -8.94 8.85 -21.97
C GLY A 453 -9.42 7.41 -21.88
N PHE A 454 -9.43 6.73 -23.02
CA PHE A 454 -9.93 5.36 -23.14
C PHE A 454 -9.07 4.57 -24.11
N MET A 455 -9.02 3.26 -23.90
CA MET A 455 -8.50 2.31 -24.87
C MET A 455 -9.50 1.18 -25.09
N GLU A 456 -9.59 0.74 -26.34
CA GLU A 456 -10.41 -0.39 -26.76
C GLU A 456 -9.77 -1.04 -27.97
N GLY A 457 -10.18 -2.25 -28.33
CA GLY A 457 -9.56 -2.92 -29.45
C GLY A 457 -10.02 -4.36 -29.65
N SER A 458 -9.25 -5.10 -30.43
CA SER A 458 -9.47 -6.51 -30.65
C SER A 458 -8.16 -7.27 -30.81
N PHE A 459 -8.25 -8.57 -30.56
CA PHE A 459 -7.17 -9.52 -30.70
C PHE A 459 -7.61 -10.63 -31.64
N ARG A 460 -6.85 -10.86 -32.72
CA ARG A 460 -7.15 -11.97 -33.63
C ARG A 460 -6.54 -13.25 -33.09
N PHE A 461 -7.38 -14.25 -32.88
CA PHE A 461 -6.99 -15.60 -32.51
C PHE A 461 -7.26 -16.58 -33.64
N VAL A 462 -6.55 -17.71 -33.62
CA VAL A 462 -6.81 -18.90 -34.43
C VAL A 462 -7.06 -20.10 -33.52
N GLU A 463 -8.01 -20.96 -33.89
CA GLU A 463 -8.28 -22.19 -33.13
C GLU A 463 -7.14 -23.19 -33.36
N GLY A 464 -6.67 -23.83 -32.29
CA GLY A 464 -5.43 -24.63 -32.33
C GLY A 464 -4.20 -23.73 -32.21
N SER A 465 -3.18 -24.00 -33.03
CA SER A 465 -1.96 -23.18 -33.10
C SER A 465 -1.84 -22.49 -34.46
N ILE A 466 -1.00 -21.46 -34.56
CA ILE A 466 -0.69 -20.77 -35.82
C ILE A 466 -0.08 -21.75 -36.83
N ARG A 467 0.72 -22.72 -36.37
CA ARG A 467 1.38 -23.73 -37.22
C ARG A 467 0.41 -24.83 -37.65
N GLU A 468 -0.48 -25.22 -36.76
CA GLU A 468 -1.47 -26.29 -36.97
C GLU A 468 -2.86 -25.79 -36.54
N PRO A 469 -3.54 -24.99 -37.39
CA PRO A 469 -4.89 -24.52 -37.10
C PRO A 469 -5.88 -25.68 -37.11
N THR A 470 -6.73 -25.75 -36.10
CA THR A 470 -7.82 -26.74 -36.01
C THR A 470 -9.19 -26.15 -36.35
N GLY A 471 -9.24 -24.84 -36.64
CA GLY A 471 -10.47 -24.12 -36.94
C GLY A 471 -10.24 -22.69 -37.43
N ALA A 472 -11.29 -21.88 -37.36
CA ALA A 472 -11.32 -20.54 -37.94
C ALA A 472 -10.52 -19.53 -37.13
N GLN A 473 -10.16 -18.41 -37.77
CA GLN A 473 -9.72 -17.20 -37.09
C GLN A 473 -10.92 -16.37 -36.63
N TRP A 474 -10.81 -15.67 -35.53
CA TRP A 474 -11.82 -14.71 -35.07
C TRP A 474 -11.21 -13.55 -34.29
N GLU A 475 -11.95 -12.46 -34.21
CA GLU A 475 -11.62 -11.31 -33.36
C GLU A 475 -12.19 -11.54 -31.96
N VAL A 476 -11.34 -11.46 -30.96
CA VAL A 476 -11.68 -11.39 -29.55
C VAL A 476 -11.69 -9.92 -29.15
N GLU A 477 -12.81 -9.44 -28.66
CA GLU A 477 -12.95 -8.03 -28.28
C GLU A 477 -12.22 -7.73 -26.97
N CYS A 478 -11.47 -6.63 -26.96
CA CYS A 478 -11.06 -5.98 -25.73
C CYS A 478 -12.09 -4.90 -25.40
N PRO A 479 -12.76 -4.96 -24.24
CA PRO A 479 -13.74 -3.94 -23.88
C PRO A 479 -13.03 -2.59 -23.73
N ARG A 480 -13.79 -1.52 -23.90
CA ARG A 480 -13.29 -0.18 -23.56
C ARG A 480 -12.96 -0.11 -22.08
N PHE A 481 -11.77 0.35 -21.76
CA PHE A 481 -11.34 0.64 -20.40
C PHE A 481 -10.82 2.07 -20.28
N THR A 482 -10.92 2.62 -19.06
CA THR A 482 -10.57 4.00 -18.77
C THR A 482 -9.08 4.11 -18.44
N LEU A 483 -8.46 5.15 -18.99
CA LEU A 483 -7.16 5.67 -18.58
C LEU A 483 -7.43 6.94 -17.81
N GLU A 484 -7.13 6.98 -16.52
CA GLU A 484 -7.45 8.14 -15.69
C GLU A 484 -6.42 8.31 -14.57
N VAL A 485 -5.95 9.54 -14.38
CA VAL A 485 -5.15 9.91 -13.21
C VAL A 485 -6.06 9.76 -12.00
N SER A 486 -5.87 8.67 -11.25
CA SER A 486 -6.64 8.42 -10.04
C SER A 486 -6.25 9.42 -8.96
N GLN A 487 -7.24 9.85 -8.17
CA GLN A 487 -7.00 10.63 -6.96
C GLN A 487 -6.26 9.83 -5.89
N PHE A 488 -6.30 8.49 -5.96
CA PHE A 488 -5.54 7.62 -5.08
C PHE A 488 -4.39 6.98 -5.84
N MET A 489 -3.16 7.40 -5.54
CA MET A 489 -1.94 6.85 -6.10
C MET A 489 -1.02 6.33 -4.98
N TYR A 490 -0.22 5.33 -5.34
CA TYR A 490 0.75 4.62 -4.48
C TYR A 490 2.18 5.09 -4.74
#